data_AF-A0A7J9EQW3-F1
#
_entry.id   AF-A0A7J9EQW3-F1
#
_cell.length_a   1.000
_cell.length_b   1.000
_cell.length_c   1.000
_cell.angle_alpha   90.00
_cell.angle_beta   90.00
_cell.angle_gamma   90.00
#
_symmetry.space_group_name_H-M   'P 1'
#
loop_
_entity.id
_entity.type
_entity.pdbx_description
1 polymer ?
#
loop_
_entity_poly.entity_id
_entity_poly.type
_entity_poly.pdbx_seq_one_letter_code
_entity_poly.pdbx_strand_id
1 'polypeptide(L)'
;MQQFGPKCLSDDLAAGSHWEKRLLMNEIMTGSVDTRSVVSKMTLALLEDSGWYQANYSMADHLDWGRNQGTDFITSPCNLWKGAYHCNTTNFSGCTYNREAEGYCPIVTYSGDLPKWARYFPQANKGGQSSLADYCTYFVAYSDGSCTDTNSARAPDRMLGEVRGSNSRCMASSLVRTGFVRGSITQGNGCYQHRCVNNSLEVAVDGIWKACPEAGGPVQFPGFNGELICPAYNELCSNRPVSVSEQCANSCNLNGDCVNGKCHCFLGFHGHDCSKRSCPNDCNGRGKCLSNGVCECENGRTGVDCSTAVCDEQCSLHGGVCDNGVCEFRCSDYAGYTCQNSSTLLSSLSVCKNVLERELSGQHCAPSEASILQQLEEVVVMPNYYRLFPGGAKKLFNNLFGSSYCDAAAKQLACWISIQKCDNDGDNRLRVCHSACQSYNLACGASLDCSDQTLFSSEEEGDGQCTGTGELKLSWFNRLRTSLFSSNTSLKRTSIEYSQS
;
A
#
# COMPACT_ATOMS: atom_id res chain seq x y z
N MET A 1 -24.35 -0.52 14.88
CA MET A 1 -23.19 0.00 14.12
C MET A 1 -21.97 -0.77 14.58
N GLN A 2 -21.60 -1.83 13.85
CA GLN A 2 -20.30 -2.46 14.01
C GLN A 2 -19.32 -1.67 13.15
N GLN A 3 -18.28 -1.16 13.80
CA GLN A 3 -17.21 -0.39 13.21
C GLN A 3 -16.37 -1.35 12.36
N PHE A 4 -16.56 -1.34 11.05
CA PHE A 4 -15.69 -2.05 10.10
C PHE A 4 -14.45 -1.19 9.89
N GLY A 5 -13.48 -1.28 10.80
CA GLY A 5 -12.12 -0.82 10.53
C GLY A 5 -11.45 -1.75 9.50
N PRO A 6 -10.55 -1.24 8.64
CA PRO A 6 -9.72 -2.10 7.80
C PRO A 6 -8.91 -3.02 8.71
N LYS A 7 -9.14 -4.33 8.61
CA LYS A 7 -8.30 -5.33 9.26
C LYS A 7 -7.04 -5.49 8.42
N CYS A 8 -6.11 -4.55 8.57
CA CYS A 8 -4.78 -4.69 8.01
C CYS A 8 -4.09 -5.89 8.67
N LEU A 9 -3.69 -6.87 7.87
CA LEU A 9 -2.63 -7.82 8.22
C LEU A 9 -1.41 -7.00 8.67
N SER A 10 -0.97 -7.20 9.91
CA SER A 10 0.06 -6.41 10.56
C SER A 10 1.51 -6.72 10.12
N ASP A 11 1.72 -7.52 9.07
CA ASP A 11 3.06 -8.05 8.76
C ASP A 11 3.50 -7.88 7.28
N ASP A 12 2.72 -7.21 6.43
CA ASP A 12 3.07 -7.00 5.01
C ASP A 12 3.39 -5.51 4.73
N LEU A 13 4.47 -5.24 3.98
CA LEU A 13 4.90 -3.93 3.42
C LEU A 13 3.79 -3.11 2.74
N ALA A 14 2.60 -3.69 2.54
CA ALA A 14 1.47 -3.11 1.85
C ALA A 14 0.41 -2.48 2.77
N ALA A 15 0.43 -2.75 4.08
CA ALA A 15 -0.60 -2.29 5.01
C ALA A 15 -0.63 -0.76 5.12
N GLY A 16 -1.83 -0.16 5.06
CA GLY A 16 -2.04 1.29 5.25
C GLY A 16 -1.78 2.17 4.03
N SER A 17 -1.01 1.70 3.04
CA SER A 17 -0.65 2.48 1.83
C SER A 17 -1.24 1.95 0.53
N HIS A 18 -1.96 0.81 0.59
CA HIS A 18 -2.52 0.13 -0.58
C HIS A 18 -3.99 -0.22 -0.39
N TRP A 19 -4.69 -0.39 -1.51
CA TRP A 19 -6.00 -0.99 -1.55
C TRP A 19 -5.97 -2.47 -1.19
N GLU A 20 -7.01 -2.91 -0.51
CA GLU A 20 -7.26 -4.32 -0.19
C GLU A 20 -7.33 -5.15 -1.48
N LYS A 21 -6.31 -5.98 -1.74
CA LYS A 21 -6.19 -6.70 -3.01
C LYS A 21 -7.33 -7.71 -3.17
N ARG A 22 -7.87 -8.28 -2.08
CA ARG A 22 -9.07 -9.12 -2.18
C ARG A 22 -10.22 -8.41 -2.90
N LEU A 23 -10.42 -7.12 -2.63
CA LEU A 23 -11.56 -6.36 -3.12
C LEU A 23 -11.27 -5.56 -4.39
N LEU A 24 -10.02 -5.18 -4.61
CA LEU A 24 -9.62 -4.28 -5.67
C LEU A 24 -8.56 -4.87 -6.60
N MET A 25 -8.17 -6.14 -6.46
CA MET A 25 -7.26 -6.96 -7.29
C MET A 25 -6.36 -6.25 -8.31
N ASN A 26 -6.95 -5.76 -9.41
CA ASN A 26 -6.25 -5.16 -10.56
C ASN A 26 -6.04 -3.64 -10.43
N GLU A 27 -6.38 -3.03 -9.30
CA GLU A 27 -6.14 -1.61 -9.04
C GLU A 27 -4.64 -1.35 -8.88
N ILE A 28 -4.16 -0.25 -9.46
CA ILE A 28 -2.74 0.14 -9.47
C ILE A 28 -2.15 0.31 -8.06
N MET A 29 -2.96 0.74 -7.09
CA MET A 29 -2.56 0.96 -5.70
C MET A 29 -2.79 -0.30 -4.84
N THR A 30 -2.96 -1.49 -5.41
CA THR A 30 -2.90 -2.73 -4.61
C THR A 30 -1.45 -3.14 -4.32
N GLY A 31 -1.21 -3.86 -3.22
CA GLY A 31 0.14 -4.25 -2.77
C GLY A 31 0.89 -5.23 -3.68
N SER A 32 0.38 -5.54 -4.87
CA SER A 32 1.07 -6.34 -5.90
C SER A 32 0.45 -6.13 -7.27
N VAL A 33 1.30 -6.05 -8.29
CA VAL A 33 0.88 -5.88 -9.69
C VAL A 33 0.19 -7.14 -10.24
N ASP A 34 -0.91 -6.92 -10.94
CA ASP A 34 -1.54 -7.92 -11.82
C ASP A 34 -1.23 -7.59 -13.30
N THR A 35 -1.48 -8.55 -14.18
CA THR A 35 -1.25 -8.50 -15.64
C THR A 35 -1.83 -7.26 -16.33
N ARG A 36 -2.89 -6.67 -15.76
CA ARG A 36 -3.47 -5.40 -16.22
C ARG A 36 -3.90 -4.56 -15.03
N SER A 37 -3.00 -3.67 -14.61
CA SER A 37 -3.28 -2.68 -13.58
C SER A 37 -4.14 -1.54 -14.15
N VAL A 38 -5.10 -1.05 -13.37
CA VAL A 38 -6.02 0.04 -13.77
C VAL A 38 -5.98 1.19 -12.78
N VAL A 39 -6.07 2.44 -13.28
CA VAL A 39 -6.29 3.61 -12.44
C VAL A 39 -7.79 3.84 -12.32
N SER A 40 -8.38 3.29 -11.27
CA SER A 40 -9.84 3.30 -11.12
C SER A 40 -10.36 4.63 -10.56
N LYS A 41 -11.69 4.81 -10.60
CA LYS A 41 -12.35 5.90 -9.88
C LYS A 41 -12.07 5.89 -8.37
N MET A 42 -11.74 4.74 -7.79
CA MET A 42 -11.42 4.61 -6.37
C MET A 42 -10.12 5.34 -6.02
N THR A 43 -9.05 5.10 -6.77
CA THR A 43 -7.77 5.80 -6.58
C THR A 43 -7.87 7.28 -6.88
N LEU A 44 -8.59 7.64 -7.96
CA LEU A 44 -8.82 9.06 -8.25
C LEU A 44 -9.58 9.78 -7.13
N ALA A 45 -10.58 9.12 -6.53
CA ALA A 45 -11.30 9.66 -5.38
C ALA A 45 -10.40 9.80 -4.15
N LEU A 46 -9.57 8.81 -3.84
CA LEU A 46 -8.60 8.91 -2.74
C LEU A 46 -7.65 10.11 -2.91
N LEU A 47 -7.14 10.32 -4.13
CA LEU A 47 -6.26 11.45 -4.43
C LEU A 47 -7.00 12.79 -4.32
N GLU A 48 -8.26 12.85 -4.74
CA GLU A 48 -9.09 14.06 -4.58
C GLU A 48 -9.41 14.34 -3.10
N ASP A 49 -9.77 13.32 -2.33
CA ASP A 49 -10.08 13.41 -0.90
C ASP A 49 -8.86 13.82 -0.04
N SER A 50 -7.64 13.63 -0.55
CA SER A 50 -6.42 14.15 0.09
C SER A 50 -6.35 15.68 0.13
N GLY A 51 -7.12 16.35 -0.72
CA GLY A 51 -7.10 17.81 -0.89
C GLY A 51 -5.95 18.34 -1.74
N TRP A 52 -5.03 17.48 -2.20
CA TRP A 52 -3.87 17.89 -3.02
C TRP A 52 -4.18 17.96 -4.52
N TYR A 53 -5.22 17.24 -4.97
CA TYR A 53 -5.53 17.08 -6.38
C TYR A 53 -7.01 17.34 -6.65
N GLN A 54 -7.32 17.73 -7.88
CA GLN A 54 -8.68 17.69 -8.42
C GLN A 54 -8.74 16.59 -9.49
N ALA A 55 -9.59 15.58 -9.30
CA ALA A 55 -9.57 14.39 -10.13
C ALA A 55 -10.44 14.56 -11.39
N ASN A 56 -9.89 14.18 -12.55
CA ASN A 56 -10.68 14.04 -13.76
C ASN A 56 -11.20 12.60 -13.92
N TYR A 57 -12.37 12.31 -13.37
CA TYR A 57 -12.98 10.98 -13.42
C TYR A 57 -13.34 10.48 -14.83
N SER A 58 -13.32 11.34 -15.87
CA SER A 58 -13.51 10.89 -17.25
C SER A 58 -12.32 10.10 -17.79
N MET A 59 -11.16 10.20 -17.12
CA MET A 59 -9.94 9.48 -17.46
C MET A 59 -9.79 8.17 -16.69
N ALA A 60 -10.72 7.86 -15.78
CA ALA A 60 -10.66 6.65 -14.98
C ALA A 60 -10.79 5.40 -15.85
N ASP A 61 -9.90 4.45 -15.64
CA ASP A 61 -10.02 3.12 -16.20
C ASP A 61 -11.18 2.35 -15.57
N HIS A 62 -11.58 1.28 -16.24
CA HIS A 62 -12.61 0.39 -15.76
C HIS A 62 -12.04 -0.67 -14.82
N LEU A 63 -12.52 -0.71 -13.58
CA LEU A 63 -12.24 -1.80 -12.64
C LEU A 63 -13.37 -2.83 -12.72
N ASP A 64 -13.09 -3.95 -13.38
CA ASP A 64 -14.06 -5.04 -13.58
C ASP A 64 -14.16 -5.98 -12.38
N TRP A 65 -13.08 -6.13 -11.62
CA TRP A 65 -13.04 -7.03 -10.47
C TRP A 65 -14.08 -6.62 -9.41
N GLY A 66 -14.96 -7.55 -9.03
CA GLY A 66 -16.01 -7.31 -8.04
C GLY A 66 -17.15 -6.41 -8.54
N ARG A 67 -17.13 -5.98 -9.80
CA ARG A 67 -18.12 -5.05 -10.35
C ARG A 67 -19.52 -5.64 -10.31
N ASN A 68 -20.46 -4.89 -9.74
CA ASN A 68 -21.87 -5.26 -9.57
C ASN A 68 -22.09 -6.60 -8.83
N GLN A 69 -21.13 -7.07 -8.04
CA GLN A 69 -21.30 -8.30 -7.24
C GLN A 69 -22.12 -8.08 -5.96
N GLY A 70 -22.46 -6.83 -5.64
CA GLY A 70 -23.23 -6.45 -4.45
C GLY A 70 -22.40 -6.46 -3.17
N THR A 71 -23.05 -6.15 -2.05
CA THR A 71 -22.40 -6.05 -0.74
C THR A 71 -21.79 -7.36 -0.27
N ASP A 72 -22.38 -8.50 -0.66
CA ASP A 72 -21.90 -9.83 -0.29
C ASP A 72 -20.47 -10.09 -0.75
N PHE A 73 -20.02 -9.47 -1.84
CA PHE A 73 -18.64 -9.58 -2.30
C PHE A 73 -17.64 -8.99 -1.28
N ILE A 74 -18.04 -7.91 -0.62
CA ILE A 74 -17.24 -7.20 0.38
C ILE A 74 -17.35 -7.88 1.74
N THR A 75 -18.57 -8.21 2.16
CA THR A 75 -18.89 -8.64 3.52
C THR A 75 -18.77 -10.14 3.77
N SER A 76 -18.97 -10.96 2.74
CA SER A 76 -18.92 -12.42 2.88
C SER A 76 -17.50 -12.97 2.68
N PRO A 77 -17.16 -14.08 3.34
CA PRO A 77 -15.96 -14.86 3.01
C PRO A 77 -15.91 -15.21 1.52
N CYS A 78 -14.73 -15.13 0.91
CA CYS A 78 -14.56 -15.28 -0.54
C CYS A 78 -14.88 -16.69 -1.07
N ASN A 79 -14.91 -17.71 -0.22
CA ASN A 79 -15.41 -19.04 -0.59
C ASN A 79 -16.92 -19.11 -0.86
N LEU A 80 -17.65 -18.02 -0.56
CA LEU A 80 -19.06 -17.86 -0.90
C LEU A 80 -19.27 -17.02 -2.18
N TRP A 81 -18.20 -16.50 -2.78
CA TRP A 81 -18.31 -15.75 -4.02
C TRP A 81 -18.80 -16.64 -5.17
N LYS A 82 -19.49 -16.01 -6.11
CA LYS A 82 -20.15 -16.68 -7.23
C LYS A 82 -19.30 -16.64 -8.49
N GLY A 83 -19.45 -17.64 -9.35
CA GLY A 83 -18.80 -17.68 -10.66
C GLY A 83 -17.28 -17.75 -10.58
N ALA A 84 -16.60 -17.10 -11.53
CA ALA A 84 -15.16 -17.16 -11.70
C ALA A 84 -14.34 -16.33 -10.67
N TYR A 85 -15.02 -15.67 -9.72
CA TYR A 85 -14.37 -15.02 -8.59
C TYR A 85 -13.87 -16.01 -7.52
N HIS A 86 -14.35 -17.25 -7.55
CA HIS A 86 -13.92 -18.29 -6.62
C HIS A 86 -13.65 -19.62 -7.33
N CYS A 87 -12.64 -20.36 -6.85
CA CYS A 87 -12.34 -21.71 -7.29
C CYS A 87 -11.97 -22.60 -6.09
N ASN A 88 -12.31 -23.90 -6.13
CA ASN A 88 -12.18 -24.80 -4.97
C ASN A 88 -11.31 -26.05 -5.23
N THR A 89 -10.78 -26.22 -6.44
CA THR A 89 -10.05 -27.42 -6.84
C THR A 89 -8.84 -27.09 -7.71
N THR A 90 -7.66 -27.62 -7.39
CA THR A 90 -6.38 -27.37 -8.11
C THR A 90 -6.33 -27.93 -9.53
N ASN A 91 -7.10 -28.98 -9.81
CA ASN A 91 -7.00 -29.75 -11.06
C ASN A 91 -7.91 -29.22 -12.18
N PHE A 92 -8.63 -28.13 -11.95
CA PHE A 92 -9.46 -27.51 -12.98
C PHE A 92 -8.73 -26.31 -13.58
N SER A 93 -8.48 -26.39 -14.89
CA SER A 93 -8.36 -25.18 -15.68
C SER A 93 -9.72 -24.48 -15.70
N GLY A 94 -9.71 -23.16 -15.80
CA GLY A 94 -10.92 -22.37 -15.88
C GLY A 94 -10.71 -21.08 -16.66
N CYS A 95 -11.73 -20.24 -16.65
CA CYS A 95 -11.65 -18.90 -17.18
C CYS A 95 -11.47 -17.89 -16.06
N THR A 96 -10.62 -16.91 -16.30
CA THR A 96 -10.53 -15.70 -15.47
C THR A 96 -11.89 -15.00 -15.35
N TYR A 97 -12.08 -14.20 -14.30
CA TYR A 97 -13.36 -13.55 -13.99
C TYR A 97 -13.93 -12.71 -15.15
N ASN A 98 -13.05 -12.05 -15.92
CA ASN A 98 -13.40 -11.25 -17.09
C ASN A 98 -13.36 -12.04 -18.40
N ARG A 99 -13.07 -13.34 -18.33
CA ARG A 99 -12.95 -14.27 -19.45
C ARG A 99 -11.90 -13.85 -20.49
N GLU A 100 -10.94 -12.99 -20.14
CA GLU A 100 -9.92 -12.55 -21.09
C GLU A 100 -8.79 -13.57 -21.27
N ALA A 101 -8.65 -14.50 -20.32
CA ALA A 101 -7.65 -15.55 -20.37
C ALA A 101 -8.15 -16.88 -19.79
N GLU A 102 -7.58 -17.97 -20.32
CA GLU A 102 -7.56 -19.25 -19.64
C GLU A 102 -6.63 -19.18 -18.43
N GLY A 103 -6.99 -19.90 -17.37
CA GLY A 103 -6.29 -19.87 -16.11
C GLY A 103 -6.39 -21.16 -15.31
N TYR A 104 -5.83 -21.10 -14.11
CA TYR A 104 -5.81 -22.19 -13.14
C TYR A 104 -6.15 -21.68 -11.74
N CYS A 105 -6.49 -22.61 -10.86
CA CYS A 105 -6.80 -22.33 -9.46
C CYS A 105 -5.57 -22.61 -8.57
N PRO A 106 -4.82 -21.59 -8.11
CA PRO A 106 -3.62 -21.78 -7.31
C PRO A 106 -3.98 -22.02 -5.84
N ILE A 107 -4.33 -23.26 -5.49
CA ILE A 107 -4.51 -23.69 -4.09
C ILE A 107 -3.20 -24.28 -3.60
N VAL A 108 -2.71 -23.77 -2.48
CA VAL A 108 -1.45 -24.19 -1.87
C VAL A 108 -1.70 -24.81 -0.50
N THR A 109 -0.75 -25.64 -0.06
CA THR A 109 -0.73 -26.22 1.30
C THR A 109 0.45 -25.61 2.05
N TYR A 110 0.16 -24.93 3.14
CA TYR A 110 1.14 -24.25 3.98
C TYR A 110 1.74 -25.22 5.00
N SER A 111 2.97 -24.91 5.46
CA SER A 111 3.66 -25.68 6.51
C SER A 111 2.98 -25.57 7.88
N GLY A 112 2.28 -24.46 8.12
CA GLY A 112 1.47 -24.21 9.31
C GLY A 112 0.01 -23.91 8.97
N ASP A 113 -0.81 -23.87 10.02
CA ASP A 113 -2.21 -23.47 9.92
C ASP A 113 -2.35 -22.00 9.49
N LEU A 114 -3.31 -21.73 8.61
CA LEU A 114 -3.73 -20.36 8.31
C LEU A 114 -4.45 -19.73 9.52
N PRO A 115 -4.50 -18.38 9.60
CA PRO A 115 -5.34 -17.68 10.58
C PRO A 115 -6.81 -18.12 10.49
N LYS A 116 -7.52 -18.21 11.63
CA LYS A 116 -8.91 -18.72 11.66
C LYS A 116 -9.86 -18.02 10.66
N TRP A 117 -9.64 -16.74 10.41
CA TRP A 117 -10.45 -15.93 9.49
C TRP A 117 -10.15 -16.21 8.00
N ALA A 118 -8.99 -16.80 7.69
CA ALA A 118 -8.53 -17.14 6.32
C ALA A 118 -8.70 -18.65 5.99
N ARG A 119 -9.34 -19.42 6.87
CA ARG A 119 -9.55 -20.86 6.68
C ARG A 119 -10.82 -21.11 5.85
N TYR A 120 -10.66 -21.18 4.54
CA TYR A 120 -11.77 -21.43 3.60
C TYR A 120 -11.98 -22.90 3.25
N PHE A 121 -10.98 -23.73 3.55
CA PHE A 121 -10.98 -25.16 3.25
C PHE A 121 -11.17 -25.99 4.52
N PRO A 122 -11.64 -27.26 4.40
CA PRO A 122 -11.71 -28.16 5.54
C PRO A 122 -10.36 -28.39 6.23
N GLN A 123 -9.26 -28.33 5.45
CA GLN A 123 -7.90 -28.37 5.98
C GLN A 123 -7.45 -26.97 6.37
N ALA A 124 -7.06 -26.79 7.63
CA ALA A 124 -6.69 -25.48 8.19
C ALA A 124 -5.43 -24.86 7.57
N ASN A 125 -4.59 -25.65 6.90
CA ASN A 125 -3.37 -25.21 6.23
C ASN A 125 -3.52 -25.08 4.70
N LYS A 126 -4.74 -25.06 4.17
CA LYS A 126 -5.00 -24.87 2.74
C LYS A 126 -5.69 -23.53 2.46
N GLY A 127 -5.22 -22.86 1.40
CA GLY A 127 -5.76 -21.59 0.94
C GLY A 127 -5.23 -21.21 -0.44
N GLY A 128 -5.60 -20.03 -0.91
CA GLY A 128 -5.05 -19.42 -2.12
C GLY A 128 -3.62 -18.93 -1.90
N GLN A 129 -2.87 -18.83 -3.00
CA GLN A 129 -1.42 -18.52 -2.96
C GLN A 129 -1.06 -17.14 -2.37
N SER A 130 -1.95 -16.14 -2.49
CA SER A 130 -1.66 -14.76 -2.12
C SER A 130 -2.20 -14.42 -0.73
N SER A 131 -1.30 -14.04 0.21
CA SER A 131 -1.68 -13.48 1.51
C SER A 131 -2.40 -12.14 1.37
N LEU A 132 -1.98 -11.30 0.42
CA LEU A 132 -2.57 -9.99 0.12
C LEU A 132 -4.02 -10.08 -0.35
N ALA A 133 -4.43 -11.20 -0.94
CA ALA A 133 -5.82 -11.46 -1.31
C ALA A 133 -6.55 -12.28 -0.24
N ASP A 134 -6.18 -12.13 1.04
CA ASP A 134 -6.73 -12.86 2.19
C ASP A 134 -6.69 -14.39 2.04
N TYR A 135 -5.75 -14.95 1.27
CA TYR A 135 -5.71 -16.38 0.91
C TYR A 135 -6.94 -16.87 0.13
N CYS A 136 -7.65 -15.96 -0.53
CA CYS A 136 -8.78 -16.31 -1.39
C CYS A 136 -8.32 -17.06 -2.65
N THR A 137 -9.12 -18.03 -3.08
CA THR A 137 -8.84 -18.84 -4.25
C THR A 137 -9.69 -18.36 -5.43
N TYR A 138 -9.03 -17.95 -6.50
CA TYR A 138 -9.64 -17.44 -7.73
C TYR A 138 -8.83 -17.92 -8.95
N PHE A 139 -9.39 -17.80 -10.15
CA PHE A 139 -8.67 -18.19 -11.36
C PHE A 139 -7.60 -17.16 -11.72
N VAL A 140 -6.35 -17.60 -11.77
CA VAL A 140 -5.20 -16.82 -12.23
C VAL A 140 -4.91 -17.17 -13.68
N ALA A 141 -4.70 -16.16 -14.53
CA ALA A 141 -4.37 -16.35 -15.93
C ALA A 141 -3.07 -17.14 -16.10
N TYR A 142 -3.02 -18.05 -17.07
CA TYR A 142 -1.74 -18.55 -17.55
C TYR A 142 -0.97 -17.45 -18.27
N SER A 143 0.36 -17.47 -18.19
CA SER A 143 1.22 -16.49 -18.87
C SER A 143 1.02 -16.47 -20.39
N ASP A 144 0.63 -17.61 -20.97
CA ASP A 144 0.33 -17.79 -22.39
C ASP A 144 -1.18 -17.98 -22.67
N GLY A 145 -2.02 -17.75 -21.66
CA GLY A 145 -3.46 -18.08 -21.67
C GLY A 145 -4.36 -17.01 -22.28
N SER A 146 -3.83 -15.85 -22.68
CA SER A 146 -4.62 -14.72 -23.17
C SER A 146 -5.47 -15.09 -24.38
N CYS A 147 -6.78 -14.87 -24.30
CA CYS A 147 -7.69 -15.01 -25.43
C CYS A 147 -7.69 -13.77 -26.32
N THR A 148 -7.32 -12.60 -25.78
CA THR A 148 -7.48 -11.30 -26.42
C THR A 148 -6.24 -10.80 -27.14
N ASP A 149 -5.06 -11.09 -26.60
CA ASP A 149 -3.78 -10.69 -27.15
C ASP A 149 -3.06 -11.88 -27.79
N THR A 150 -2.86 -11.81 -29.10
CA THR A 150 -2.20 -12.87 -29.87
C THR A 150 -0.67 -12.83 -29.78
N ASN A 151 -0.06 -11.76 -29.25
CA ASN A 151 1.40 -11.63 -29.18
C ASN A 151 2.01 -12.45 -28.05
N SER A 152 1.30 -12.57 -26.93
CA SER A 152 1.74 -13.30 -25.74
C SER A 152 1.00 -14.62 -25.52
N ALA A 153 0.06 -14.97 -26.39
CA ALA A 153 -0.74 -16.19 -26.25
C ALA A 153 -0.18 -17.39 -27.02
N ARG A 154 -0.45 -18.59 -26.50
CA ARG A 154 -0.21 -19.84 -27.22
C ARG A 154 -1.05 -19.96 -28.49
N ALA A 155 -0.58 -20.75 -29.45
CA ALA A 155 -1.31 -21.00 -30.69
C ALA A 155 -2.70 -21.64 -30.40
N PRO A 156 -3.77 -21.21 -31.09
CA PRO A 156 -5.11 -21.76 -30.88
C PRO A 156 -5.19 -23.23 -31.34
N ASP A 157 -5.86 -24.06 -30.56
CA ASP A 157 -6.08 -25.46 -30.93
C ASP A 157 -7.26 -25.60 -31.91
N ARG A 158 -6.93 -25.79 -33.19
CA ARG A 158 -7.91 -25.99 -34.29
C ARG A 158 -8.74 -27.26 -34.14
N MET A 159 -8.27 -28.23 -33.34
CA MET A 159 -9.01 -29.46 -33.05
C MET A 159 -10.14 -29.23 -32.06
N LEU A 160 -10.03 -28.18 -31.24
CA LEU A 160 -11.03 -27.75 -30.28
C LEU A 160 -11.85 -26.54 -30.78
N GLY A 161 -11.55 -26.08 -32.01
CA GLY A 161 -12.22 -24.97 -32.67
C GLY A 161 -11.87 -23.60 -32.09
N GLU A 162 -10.72 -23.48 -31.41
CA GLU A 162 -10.28 -22.25 -30.77
C GLU A 162 -9.89 -21.16 -31.77
N VAL A 163 -10.12 -19.91 -31.37
CA VAL A 163 -9.64 -18.70 -32.04
C VAL A 163 -9.28 -17.66 -31.00
N ARG A 164 -8.13 -17.00 -31.16
CA ARG A 164 -7.67 -15.90 -30.30
C ARG A 164 -7.67 -14.58 -31.07
N GLY A 165 -7.90 -13.48 -30.36
CA GLY A 165 -7.96 -12.12 -30.89
C GLY A 165 -8.81 -11.21 -29.99
N SER A 166 -8.85 -9.92 -30.29
CA SER A 166 -9.50 -8.90 -29.43
C SER A 166 -10.97 -9.23 -29.05
N ASN A 167 -11.70 -9.87 -29.96
CA ASN A 167 -13.09 -10.30 -29.79
C ASN A 167 -13.22 -11.75 -29.28
N SER A 168 -12.17 -12.38 -28.81
CA SER A 168 -12.21 -13.73 -28.23
C SER A 168 -12.28 -13.69 -26.71
N ARG A 169 -13.00 -14.64 -26.12
CA ARG A 169 -13.14 -14.81 -24.67
C ARG A 169 -13.07 -16.29 -24.30
N CYS A 170 -12.63 -16.55 -23.07
CA CYS A 170 -12.54 -17.87 -22.49
C CYS A 170 -13.92 -18.41 -22.15
N MET A 171 -14.19 -19.63 -22.59
CA MET A 171 -15.42 -20.37 -22.31
C MET A 171 -15.09 -21.82 -21.96
N ALA A 172 -15.92 -22.42 -21.10
CA ALA A 172 -15.83 -23.85 -20.84
C ALA A 172 -16.28 -24.62 -22.08
N SER A 173 -15.55 -25.66 -22.45
CA SER A 173 -15.74 -26.38 -23.70
C SER A 173 -15.33 -27.84 -23.61
N SER A 174 -16.18 -28.72 -24.11
CA SER A 174 -15.87 -30.12 -24.40
C SER A 174 -15.71 -30.38 -25.90
N LEU A 175 -15.67 -29.32 -26.73
CA LEU A 175 -15.62 -29.46 -28.18
C LEU A 175 -14.37 -30.21 -28.64
N VAL A 176 -14.56 -31.16 -29.55
CA VAL A 176 -13.50 -31.89 -30.26
C VAL A 176 -13.97 -32.15 -31.67
N ARG A 177 -13.15 -31.83 -32.67
CA ARG A 177 -13.49 -32.04 -34.08
C ARG A 177 -13.82 -33.52 -34.34
N THR A 178 -14.89 -33.78 -35.08
CA THR A 178 -15.34 -35.14 -35.39
C THR A 178 -14.20 -35.94 -36.04
N GLY A 179 -13.98 -37.16 -35.57
CA GLY A 179 -12.86 -38.01 -36.00
C GLY A 179 -11.63 -37.96 -35.09
N PHE A 180 -11.63 -37.09 -34.08
CA PHE A 180 -10.57 -36.98 -33.08
C PHE A 180 -11.10 -37.29 -31.68
N VAL A 181 -10.22 -37.79 -30.82
CA VAL A 181 -10.52 -38.13 -29.42
C VAL A 181 -9.66 -37.28 -28.52
N ARG A 182 -10.26 -36.65 -27.51
CA ARG A 182 -9.53 -35.91 -26.48
C ARG A 182 -8.87 -36.90 -25.53
N GLY A 183 -7.56 -36.75 -25.31
CA GLY A 183 -6.82 -37.60 -24.36
C GLY A 183 -7.23 -37.40 -22.90
N SER A 184 -7.90 -36.29 -22.57
CA SER A 184 -8.48 -36.03 -21.26
C SER A 184 -10.00 -35.89 -21.35
N ILE A 185 -10.70 -36.51 -20.39
CA ILE A 185 -12.16 -36.63 -20.30
C ILE A 185 -12.82 -35.44 -19.60
N THR A 186 -12.05 -34.53 -19.01
CA THR A 186 -12.58 -33.37 -18.30
C THR A 186 -13.03 -32.28 -19.27
N GLN A 187 -14.16 -31.64 -18.96
CA GLN A 187 -14.60 -30.39 -19.61
C GLN A 187 -13.44 -29.40 -19.51
N GLY A 188 -12.91 -28.99 -20.66
CA GLY A 188 -11.79 -28.05 -20.72
C GLY A 188 -12.29 -26.62 -20.82
N ASN A 189 -11.39 -25.73 -21.18
CA ASN A 189 -11.72 -24.36 -21.55
C ASN A 189 -10.99 -24.05 -22.86
N GLY A 190 -11.43 -23.00 -23.53
CA GLY A 190 -10.79 -22.53 -24.75
C GLY A 190 -11.22 -21.12 -25.09
N CYS A 191 -10.50 -20.51 -26.03
CA CYS A 191 -10.78 -19.16 -26.50
C CYS A 191 -11.65 -19.20 -27.75
N TYR A 192 -12.78 -18.50 -27.70
CA TYR A 192 -13.75 -18.46 -28.78
C TYR A 192 -14.16 -17.02 -29.08
N GLN A 193 -14.35 -16.71 -30.36
CA GLN A 193 -14.82 -15.40 -30.78
C GLN A 193 -16.27 -15.19 -30.33
N HIS A 194 -16.57 -13.96 -29.96
CA HIS A 194 -17.93 -13.54 -29.64
C HIS A 194 -18.28 -12.22 -30.33
N ARG A 195 -19.58 -11.97 -30.47
CA ARG A 195 -20.14 -10.68 -30.89
C ARG A 195 -21.50 -10.47 -30.25
N CYS A 196 -21.86 -9.21 -30.07
CA CYS A 196 -23.13 -8.80 -29.49
C CYS A 196 -23.96 -8.14 -30.60
N VAL A 197 -25.02 -8.81 -31.06
CA VAL A 197 -25.85 -8.38 -32.19
C VAL A 197 -27.31 -8.44 -31.76
N ASN A 198 -28.06 -7.35 -31.91
CA ASN A 198 -29.50 -7.28 -31.61
C ASN A 198 -29.89 -7.84 -30.22
N ASN A 199 -29.18 -7.45 -29.16
CA ASN A 199 -29.35 -8.00 -27.79
C ASN A 199 -29.15 -9.52 -27.66
N SER A 200 -28.47 -10.14 -28.62
CA SER A 200 -28.08 -11.55 -28.57
C SER A 200 -26.56 -11.65 -28.50
N LEU A 201 -26.07 -12.55 -27.65
CA LEU A 201 -24.68 -12.97 -27.62
C LEU A 201 -24.53 -14.09 -28.65
N GLU A 202 -23.63 -13.90 -29.61
CA GLU A 202 -23.27 -14.95 -30.56
C GLU A 202 -21.80 -15.34 -30.40
N VAL A 203 -21.51 -16.63 -30.53
CA VAL A 203 -20.16 -17.18 -30.44
C VAL A 203 -19.83 -17.99 -31.69
N ALA A 204 -18.55 -17.99 -32.08
CA ALA A 204 -18.08 -18.65 -33.28
C ALA A 204 -17.14 -19.82 -32.99
N VAL A 205 -17.37 -20.92 -33.72
CA VAL A 205 -16.48 -22.09 -33.79
C VAL A 205 -16.28 -22.42 -35.26
N ASP A 206 -15.02 -22.46 -35.70
CA ASP A 206 -14.66 -22.79 -37.11
C ASP A 206 -15.38 -21.90 -38.15
N GLY A 207 -15.58 -20.61 -37.81
CA GLY A 207 -16.29 -19.64 -38.66
C GLY A 207 -17.82 -19.72 -38.63
N ILE A 208 -18.40 -20.71 -37.94
CA ILE A 208 -19.85 -20.85 -37.78
C ILE A 208 -20.29 -20.07 -36.54
N TRP A 209 -21.20 -19.11 -36.72
CA TRP A 209 -21.78 -18.33 -35.63
C TRP A 209 -23.06 -18.98 -35.11
N LYS A 210 -23.22 -19.04 -33.79
CA LYS A 210 -24.47 -19.46 -33.13
C LYS A 210 -24.82 -18.50 -31.99
N ALA A 211 -26.12 -18.25 -31.85
CA ALA A 211 -26.66 -17.51 -30.71
C ALA A 211 -26.58 -18.36 -29.43
N CYS A 212 -26.16 -17.72 -28.35
CA CYS A 212 -26.15 -18.28 -27.01
C CYS A 212 -27.52 -18.10 -26.34
N PRO A 213 -27.93 -19.03 -25.47
CA PRO A 213 -29.06 -18.79 -24.58
C PRO A 213 -28.83 -17.55 -23.71
N GLU A 214 -29.88 -16.78 -23.42
CA GLU A 214 -29.78 -15.52 -22.66
C GLU A 214 -29.14 -15.72 -21.27
N ALA A 215 -29.55 -16.77 -20.56
CA ALA A 215 -28.99 -17.15 -19.25
C ALA A 215 -27.64 -17.90 -19.34
N GLY A 216 -27.10 -18.08 -20.54
CA GLY A 216 -25.96 -18.97 -20.80
C GLY A 216 -26.36 -20.44 -20.85
N GLY A 217 -25.42 -21.30 -21.23
CA GLY A 217 -25.64 -22.74 -21.34
C GLY A 217 -25.01 -23.39 -22.57
N PRO A 218 -25.24 -24.70 -22.76
CA PRO A 218 -24.57 -25.48 -23.78
C PRO A 218 -25.06 -25.16 -25.20
N VAL A 219 -24.11 -25.08 -26.13
CA VAL A 219 -24.34 -24.94 -27.57
C VAL A 219 -23.44 -25.92 -28.32
N GLN A 220 -24.04 -26.70 -29.21
CA GLN A 220 -23.32 -27.65 -30.06
C GLN A 220 -22.95 -27.02 -31.41
N PHE A 221 -21.88 -27.48 -32.05
CA PHE A 221 -21.44 -26.99 -33.36
C PHE A 221 -21.31 -28.14 -34.38
N PRO A 222 -21.72 -27.93 -35.65
CA PRO A 222 -21.54 -28.94 -36.70
C PRO A 222 -20.05 -29.29 -36.89
N GLY A 223 -19.73 -30.57 -37.07
CA GLY A 223 -18.36 -31.03 -37.25
C GLY A 223 -17.54 -31.16 -35.95
N PHE A 224 -18.17 -30.96 -34.80
CA PHE A 224 -17.58 -31.16 -33.48
C PHE A 224 -18.47 -32.07 -32.62
N ASN A 225 -17.84 -32.93 -31.84
CA ASN A 225 -18.46 -33.65 -30.72
C ASN A 225 -18.37 -32.78 -29.46
N GLY A 226 -19.33 -32.94 -28.54
CA GLY A 226 -19.37 -32.16 -27.30
C GLY A 226 -20.11 -30.84 -27.45
N GLU A 227 -19.86 -29.91 -26.53
CA GLU A 227 -20.58 -28.65 -26.40
C GLU A 227 -19.66 -27.52 -25.92
N LEU A 228 -19.98 -26.30 -26.36
CA LEU A 228 -19.43 -25.07 -25.84
C LEU A 228 -20.42 -24.51 -24.81
N ILE A 229 -19.95 -24.16 -23.62
CA ILE A 229 -20.81 -23.54 -22.60
C ILE A 229 -20.73 -22.02 -22.77
N CYS A 230 -21.76 -21.45 -23.39
CA CYS A 230 -21.92 -20.02 -23.50
C CYS A 230 -22.08 -19.37 -22.12
N PRO A 231 -21.43 -18.22 -21.88
CA PRO A 231 -21.77 -17.38 -20.74
C PRO A 231 -23.16 -16.75 -20.92
N ALA A 232 -23.70 -16.21 -19.83
CA ALA A 232 -24.91 -15.39 -19.91
C ALA A 232 -24.64 -14.11 -20.72
N TYR A 233 -25.67 -13.57 -21.37
CA TYR A 233 -25.57 -12.37 -22.22
C TYR A 233 -24.89 -11.20 -21.48
N ASN A 234 -25.24 -11.00 -20.21
CA ASN A 234 -24.74 -9.91 -19.39
C ASN A 234 -23.26 -10.02 -19.00
N GLU A 235 -22.63 -11.19 -19.12
CA GLU A 235 -21.22 -11.36 -18.82
C GLU A 235 -20.30 -10.80 -19.93
N LEU A 236 -20.76 -10.76 -21.19
CA LEU A 236 -19.95 -10.31 -22.33
C LEU A 236 -20.54 -9.13 -23.11
N CYS A 237 -21.87 -8.96 -23.13
CA CYS A 237 -22.53 -7.99 -24.00
C CYS A 237 -23.16 -6.79 -23.28
N SER A 238 -23.19 -6.80 -21.95
CA SER A 238 -23.74 -5.68 -21.18
C SER A 238 -22.67 -4.64 -20.86
N ASN A 239 -22.62 -3.57 -21.65
CA ASN A 239 -21.99 -2.30 -21.27
C ASN A 239 -22.92 -1.41 -20.40
N ARG A 240 -24.03 -1.96 -19.89
CA ARG A 240 -24.99 -1.25 -19.05
C ARG A 240 -25.24 -2.00 -17.74
N PRO A 241 -25.34 -1.29 -16.61
CA PRO A 241 -25.65 -1.92 -15.33
C PRO A 241 -27.00 -2.64 -15.45
N VAL A 242 -27.04 -3.85 -14.89
CA VAL A 242 -28.24 -4.67 -14.76
C VAL A 242 -29.35 -3.79 -14.18
N SER A 243 -30.44 -3.59 -14.93
CA SER A 243 -31.61 -2.89 -14.42
C SER A 243 -32.29 -3.78 -13.39
N VAL A 244 -31.92 -3.62 -12.12
CA VAL A 244 -32.73 -4.13 -11.02
C VAL A 244 -34.01 -3.30 -11.02
N SER A 245 -35.14 -3.96 -11.22
CA SER A 245 -36.46 -3.33 -11.29
C SER A 245 -36.92 -2.90 -9.90
N GLU A 246 -36.36 -1.80 -9.40
CA GLU A 246 -36.88 -0.96 -8.31
C GLU A 246 -36.21 0.41 -8.47
N GLN A 247 -36.73 1.23 -9.39
CA GLN A 247 -36.05 2.44 -9.84
C GLN A 247 -36.11 3.54 -8.78
N CYS A 248 -34.98 3.81 -8.13
CA CYS A 248 -34.77 5.05 -7.41
C CYS A 248 -34.60 6.24 -8.38
N ALA A 249 -35.06 7.43 -7.96
CA ALA A 249 -34.89 8.67 -8.71
C ALA A 249 -33.41 8.86 -9.11
N ASN A 250 -33.15 9.05 -10.40
CA ASN A 250 -31.82 9.25 -10.99
C ASN A 250 -30.77 8.22 -10.57
N SER A 251 -31.17 6.99 -10.22
CA SER A 251 -30.27 5.96 -9.68
C SER A 251 -29.44 6.46 -8.49
N CYS A 252 -30.05 7.28 -7.63
CA CYS A 252 -29.41 7.94 -6.49
C CYS A 252 -28.16 8.75 -6.87
N ASN A 253 -28.08 9.24 -8.12
CA ASN A 253 -26.90 9.90 -8.70
C ASN A 253 -25.58 9.14 -8.47
N LEU A 254 -25.65 7.82 -8.24
CA LEU A 254 -24.52 6.97 -7.82
C LEU A 254 -23.87 7.38 -6.48
N ASN A 255 -24.55 8.22 -5.68
CA ASN A 255 -24.11 8.72 -4.39
C ASN A 255 -24.93 8.13 -3.22
N GLY A 256 -25.52 6.95 -3.43
CA GLY A 256 -26.32 6.28 -2.42
C GLY A 256 -26.82 4.94 -2.89
N ASP A 257 -27.22 4.10 -1.93
CA ASP A 257 -27.81 2.81 -2.19
C ASP A 257 -29.30 2.95 -2.50
N CYS A 258 -29.75 2.28 -3.55
CA CYS A 258 -31.18 2.19 -3.84
C CYS A 258 -31.78 1.00 -3.09
N VAL A 259 -32.64 1.26 -2.10
CA VAL A 259 -33.30 0.23 -1.29
C VAL A 259 -34.80 0.48 -1.31
N ASN A 260 -35.59 -0.47 -1.82
CA ASN A 260 -37.05 -0.37 -1.91
C ASN A 260 -37.53 0.92 -2.62
N GLY A 261 -36.87 1.32 -3.71
CA GLY A 261 -37.20 2.54 -4.47
C GLY A 261 -36.85 3.87 -3.78
N LYS A 262 -36.14 3.84 -2.64
CA LYS A 262 -35.66 5.02 -1.92
C LYS A 262 -34.12 5.05 -1.89
N CYS A 263 -33.56 6.25 -2.06
CA CYS A 263 -32.12 6.44 -1.94
C CYS A 263 -31.68 6.58 -0.48
N HIS A 264 -30.70 5.76 -0.11
CA HIS A 264 -29.93 5.84 1.12
C HIS A 264 -28.56 6.45 0.78
N CYS A 265 -28.44 7.77 0.93
CA CYS A 265 -27.26 8.50 0.47
C CYS A 265 -26.00 8.18 1.27
N PHE A 266 -24.88 8.14 0.57
CA PHE A 266 -23.54 8.07 1.16
C PHE A 266 -23.25 9.32 1.98
N LEU A 267 -22.25 9.24 2.86
CA LEU A 267 -21.87 10.33 3.75
C LEU A 267 -21.63 11.63 2.95
N GLY A 268 -22.17 12.75 3.43
CA GLY A 268 -22.08 14.05 2.75
C GLY A 268 -23.10 14.25 1.63
N PHE A 269 -23.77 13.20 1.14
CA PHE A 269 -24.85 13.32 0.16
C PHE A 269 -26.22 13.23 0.80
N HIS A 270 -27.19 13.95 0.23
CA HIS A 270 -28.56 14.00 0.71
C HIS A 270 -29.54 14.41 -0.39
N GLY A 271 -30.82 14.45 -0.06
CA GLY A 271 -31.92 14.66 -1.02
C GLY A 271 -32.54 13.35 -1.49
N HIS A 272 -33.61 13.43 -2.28
CA HIS A 272 -34.37 12.24 -2.70
C HIS A 272 -33.59 11.28 -3.59
N ASP A 273 -32.54 11.79 -4.24
CA ASP A 273 -31.71 11.10 -5.24
C ASP A 273 -30.22 11.31 -4.95
N CYS A 274 -29.84 11.78 -3.76
CA CYS A 274 -28.44 12.01 -3.39
C CYS A 274 -27.67 12.97 -4.33
N SER A 275 -28.37 13.84 -5.06
CA SER A 275 -27.77 14.88 -5.89
C SER A 275 -27.17 16.04 -5.10
N LYS A 276 -27.63 16.25 -3.85
CA LYS A 276 -27.19 17.36 -3.03
C LYS A 276 -26.04 16.91 -2.15
N ARG A 277 -24.99 17.73 -2.09
CA ARG A 277 -23.86 17.52 -1.20
C ARG A 277 -23.86 18.59 -0.13
N SER A 278 -23.69 18.19 1.12
CA SER A 278 -23.39 19.07 2.25
C SER A 278 -22.00 18.74 2.74
N CYS A 279 -21.33 19.73 3.30
CA CYS A 279 -20.05 19.49 3.94
C CYS A 279 -20.23 18.52 5.12
N PRO A 280 -19.49 17.41 5.16
CA PRO A 280 -19.54 16.51 6.30
C PRO A 280 -19.17 17.28 7.56
N ASN A 281 -19.92 17.06 8.65
CA ASN A 281 -19.71 17.69 9.95
C ASN A 281 -19.56 19.22 9.93
N ASP A 282 -20.09 19.91 8.92
CA ASP A 282 -19.92 21.35 8.71
C ASP A 282 -18.43 21.77 8.72
N CYS A 283 -17.57 20.97 8.07
CA CYS A 283 -16.12 21.14 8.05
C CYS A 283 -15.49 21.22 9.45
N ASN A 284 -16.13 20.60 10.44
CA ASN A 284 -15.78 20.64 11.87
C ASN A 284 -15.61 22.07 12.42
N GLY A 285 -16.18 23.08 11.77
CA GLY A 285 -15.93 24.49 12.09
C GLY A 285 -14.47 24.93 11.91
N ARG A 286 -13.67 24.19 11.14
CA ARG A 286 -12.23 24.42 10.87
C ARG A 286 -11.96 24.60 9.37
N GLY A 287 -12.98 25.06 8.65
CA GLY A 287 -12.95 25.23 7.21
C GLY A 287 -14.22 25.89 6.73
N LYS A 288 -14.22 26.26 5.45
CA LYS A 288 -15.37 26.86 4.79
C LYS A 288 -16.07 25.82 3.92
N CYS A 289 -17.38 25.67 4.13
CA CYS A 289 -18.19 24.83 3.27
C CYS A 289 -18.46 25.52 1.93
N LEU A 290 -17.99 24.92 0.83
CA LEU A 290 -18.24 25.43 -0.53
C LEU A 290 -19.62 25.00 -1.04
N SER A 291 -20.14 25.70 -2.05
CA SER A 291 -21.48 25.44 -2.61
C SER A 291 -21.65 24.06 -3.25
N ASN A 292 -20.54 23.38 -3.58
CA ASN A 292 -20.52 22.00 -4.09
C ASN A 292 -20.41 20.95 -2.97
N GLY A 293 -20.48 21.35 -1.69
CA GLY A 293 -20.41 20.46 -0.53
C GLY A 293 -19.01 19.92 -0.20
N VAL A 294 -17.95 20.59 -0.68
CA VAL A 294 -16.55 20.30 -0.36
C VAL A 294 -16.04 21.30 0.67
N CYS A 295 -15.22 20.83 1.61
CA CYS A 295 -14.59 21.67 2.61
C CYS A 295 -13.29 22.29 2.09
N GLU A 296 -13.20 23.62 2.14
CA GLU A 296 -11.95 24.36 2.02
C GLU A 296 -11.37 24.54 3.42
N CYS A 297 -10.38 23.73 3.78
CA CYS A 297 -9.83 23.70 5.14
C CYS A 297 -8.96 24.91 5.46
N GLU A 298 -8.96 25.32 6.73
CA GLU A 298 -8.02 26.31 7.26
C GLU A 298 -6.57 25.78 7.20
N ASN A 299 -5.59 26.69 7.23
CA ASN A 299 -4.17 26.31 7.24
C ASN A 299 -3.86 25.35 8.40
N GLY A 300 -3.14 24.26 8.10
CA GLY A 300 -2.80 23.22 9.07
C GLY A 300 -3.91 22.18 9.30
N ARG A 301 -4.98 22.17 8.49
CA ARG A 301 -6.06 21.18 8.52
C ARG A 301 -6.24 20.51 7.16
N THR A 302 -6.66 19.25 7.16
CA THR A 302 -6.91 18.45 5.97
C THR A 302 -8.02 17.42 6.20
N GLY A 303 -8.34 16.65 5.16
CA GLY A 303 -9.41 15.65 5.14
C GLY A 303 -10.75 16.21 4.70
N VAL A 304 -11.68 15.30 4.40
CA VAL A 304 -13.01 15.61 3.81
C VAL A 304 -13.89 16.53 4.65
N ASP A 305 -13.59 16.66 5.94
CA ASP A 305 -14.32 17.49 6.90
C ASP A 305 -13.40 18.38 7.76
N CYS A 306 -12.13 18.54 7.38
CA CYS A 306 -11.13 19.34 8.10
C CYS A 306 -10.87 18.93 9.57
N SER A 307 -11.23 17.70 9.96
CA SER A 307 -10.97 17.20 11.32
C SER A 307 -9.49 16.91 11.56
N THR A 308 -8.75 16.48 10.54
CA THR A 308 -7.35 16.04 10.65
C THR A 308 -6.40 17.24 10.65
N ALA A 309 -5.54 17.35 11.66
CA ALA A 309 -4.44 18.29 11.64
C ALA A 309 -3.31 17.79 10.72
N VAL A 310 -2.76 18.69 9.92
CA VAL A 310 -1.62 18.43 9.05
C VAL A 310 -0.36 18.34 9.90
N CYS A 311 0.41 17.27 9.75
CA CYS A 311 1.76 17.22 10.31
C CYS A 311 2.73 18.01 9.44
N ASP A 312 3.87 18.39 10.02
CA ASP A 312 4.99 18.97 9.27
C ASP A 312 5.31 18.12 8.03
N GLU A 313 5.57 18.75 6.88
CA GLU A 313 5.95 18.07 5.63
C GLU A 313 7.16 17.13 5.83
N GLN A 314 8.02 17.46 6.80
CA GLN A 314 9.19 16.68 7.15
C GLN A 314 8.87 15.37 7.89
N CYS A 315 7.64 15.20 8.39
CA CYS A 315 7.21 13.97 9.08
C CYS A 315 7.39 12.73 8.19
N SER A 316 6.83 12.76 6.98
CA SER A 316 6.95 11.64 6.04
C SER A 316 8.35 11.50 5.43
N LEU A 317 9.10 12.61 5.30
CA LEU A 317 10.48 12.58 4.79
C LEU A 317 11.43 11.77 5.68
N HIS A 318 11.18 11.75 6.99
CA HIS A 318 11.98 11.01 7.96
C HIS A 318 11.33 9.67 8.37
N GLY A 319 10.31 9.21 7.64
CA GLY A 319 9.62 7.95 7.87
C GLY A 319 8.83 7.92 9.17
N GLY A 320 8.25 9.06 9.56
CA GLY A 320 7.20 9.14 10.56
C GLY A 320 5.80 9.03 9.96
N VAL A 321 4.85 8.58 10.76
CA VAL A 321 3.42 8.53 10.46
C VAL A 321 2.74 9.70 11.14
N CYS A 322 1.92 10.42 10.38
CA CYS A 322 1.14 11.52 10.92
C CYS A 322 -0.15 10.99 11.57
N ASP A 323 -0.25 11.07 12.90
CA ASP A 323 -1.51 10.90 13.61
C ASP A 323 -2.04 12.26 14.07
N ASN A 324 -2.97 12.82 13.30
CA ASN A 324 -3.71 14.04 13.63
C ASN A 324 -2.82 15.21 14.12
N GLY A 325 -1.79 15.55 13.34
CA GLY A 325 -0.85 16.64 13.64
C GLY A 325 0.29 16.25 14.57
N VAL A 326 0.28 15.03 15.13
CA VAL A 326 1.39 14.46 15.88
C VAL A 326 2.17 13.53 14.95
N CYS A 327 3.47 13.80 14.79
CA CYS A 327 4.33 12.93 14.00
C CYS A 327 4.92 11.83 14.90
N GLU A 328 4.43 10.60 14.72
CA GLU A 328 4.89 9.41 15.40
C GLU A 328 5.94 8.67 14.57
N PHE A 329 6.95 8.08 15.22
CA PHE A 329 8.04 7.39 14.54
C PHE A 329 8.10 5.95 15.04
N ARG A 330 7.24 5.06 14.56
CA ARG A 330 7.20 3.69 15.08
C ARG A 330 8.25 2.84 14.41
N CYS A 331 8.76 1.87 15.13
CA CYS A 331 9.75 0.94 14.61
C CYS A 331 9.09 -0.06 13.65
N SER A 332 7.89 -0.51 14.01
CA SER A 332 7.04 -1.37 13.17
C SER A 332 6.61 -0.75 11.84
N ASP A 333 6.73 0.57 11.67
CA ASP A 333 6.48 1.24 10.39
C ASP A 333 7.50 0.81 9.31
N TYR A 334 8.68 0.33 9.70
CA TYR A 334 9.63 -0.31 8.76
C TYR A 334 9.45 -1.81 8.82
N ALA A 335 9.10 -2.41 7.67
CA ALA A 335 8.87 -3.84 7.60
C ALA A 335 10.09 -4.63 8.09
N GLY A 336 9.83 -5.59 8.99
CA GLY A 336 10.86 -6.44 9.60
C GLY A 336 11.68 -5.75 10.71
N TYR A 337 11.45 -4.47 10.99
CA TYR A 337 12.07 -3.78 12.13
C TYR A 337 11.24 -3.95 13.40
N THR A 338 11.94 -4.07 14.52
CA THR A 338 11.36 -4.17 15.86
C THR A 338 12.35 -3.58 16.87
N CYS A 339 11.89 -3.35 18.11
CA CYS A 339 12.77 -2.95 19.20
C CYS A 339 13.63 -4.14 19.65
N GLN A 340 14.88 -4.15 19.19
CA GLN A 340 15.88 -5.18 19.47
C GLN A 340 16.76 -4.77 20.64
N ASN A 341 17.09 -5.70 21.53
CA ASN A 341 17.98 -5.42 22.65
C ASN A 341 19.39 -5.05 22.15
N SER A 342 20.04 -4.06 22.76
CA SER A 342 21.40 -3.64 22.38
C SER A 342 22.40 -4.81 22.33
N SER A 343 22.23 -5.80 23.22
CA SER A 343 23.07 -7.00 23.29
C SER A 343 22.98 -7.90 22.05
N THR A 344 21.85 -7.94 21.36
CA THR A 344 21.68 -8.74 20.13
C THR A 344 22.29 -8.04 18.92
N LEU A 345 22.36 -6.71 18.95
CA LEU A 345 22.89 -5.87 17.88
C LEU A 345 24.42 -5.78 17.89
N LEU A 346 25.04 -5.84 19.07
CA LEU A 346 26.49 -5.65 19.30
C LEU A 346 27.39 -6.53 18.42
N SER A 347 26.96 -7.74 18.09
CA SER A 347 27.75 -8.68 17.28
C SER A 347 27.71 -8.35 15.79
N SER A 348 26.69 -7.62 15.35
CA SER A 348 26.45 -7.29 13.94
C SER A 348 26.81 -5.84 13.61
N LEU A 349 26.82 -4.94 14.61
CA LEU A 349 27.06 -3.50 14.42
C LEU A 349 28.40 -3.06 15.04
N SER A 350 29.49 -3.24 14.29
CA SER A 350 30.86 -2.95 14.70
C SER A 350 31.20 -1.46 14.82
N VAL A 351 30.68 -0.61 13.92
CA VAL A 351 30.83 0.84 13.92
C VAL A 351 30.03 1.45 15.06
N CYS A 352 28.83 0.92 15.33
CA CYS A 352 27.96 1.41 16.39
C CYS A 352 28.22 0.78 17.77
N LYS A 353 29.23 -0.08 17.89
CA LYS A 353 29.57 -0.79 19.12
C LYS A 353 29.68 0.14 20.34
N ASN A 354 30.38 1.27 20.21
CA ASN A 354 30.58 2.21 21.32
C ASN A 354 29.28 2.90 21.78
N VAL A 355 28.29 3.01 20.89
CA VAL A 355 26.96 3.54 21.21
C VAL A 355 26.15 2.48 21.98
N LEU A 356 26.15 1.25 21.46
CA LEU A 356 25.39 0.13 22.03
C LEU A 356 25.92 -0.34 23.40
N GLU A 357 27.24 -0.30 23.63
CA GLU A 357 27.87 -0.71 24.90
C GLU A 357 27.52 0.23 26.07
N ARG A 358 27.17 1.49 25.80
CA ARG A 358 26.77 2.44 26.84
C ARG A 358 25.33 2.21 27.33
N GLU A 359 24.54 1.49 26.55
CA GLU A 359 23.11 1.30 26.74
C GLU A 359 22.72 -0.19 26.66
N LEU A 360 23.46 -1.06 27.35
CA LEU A 360 23.29 -2.53 27.28
C LEU A 360 21.90 -3.04 27.70
N SER A 361 21.17 -2.28 28.50
CA SER A 361 19.80 -2.59 28.93
C SER A 361 18.72 -1.93 28.05
N GLY A 362 19.12 -1.16 27.03
CA GLY A 362 18.23 -0.48 26.10
C GLY A 362 17.76 -1.37 24.95
N GLN A 363 16.74 -0.88 24.25
CA GLN A 363 16.28 -1.43 22.99
C GLN A 363 16.42 -0.37 21.90
N HIS A 364 16.79 -0.80 20.70
CA HIS A 364 16.92 0.05 19.53
C HIS A 364 16.08 -0.50 18.39
N CYS A 365 15.53 0.40 17.59
CA CYS A 365 14.84 0.01 16.39
C CYS A 365 15.83 -0.52 15.34
N ALA A 366 15.69 -1.81 15.00
CA ALA A 366 16.57 -2.49 14.06
C ALA A 366 15.85 -3.69 13.40
N PRO A 367 16.35 -4.18 12.25
CA PRO A 367 15.83 -5.39 11.62
C PRO A 367 15.92 -6.59 12.57
N SER A 368 14.83 -7.35 12.64
CA SER A 368 14.74 -8.63 13.36
C SER A 368 15.42 -9.78 12.59
N GLU A 369 15.49 -9.69 11.27
CA GLU A 369 16.15 -10.69 10.43
C GLU A 369 17.67 -10.48 10.41
N ALA A 370 18.42 -11.52 10.79
CA ALA A 370 19.88 -11.45 10.90
C ALA A 370 20.58 -11.11 9.56
N SER A 371 20.04 -11.58 8.43
CA SER A 371 20.58 -11.33 7.09
C SER A 371 20.54 -9.84 6.71
N ILE A 372 19.47 -9.15 7.12
CA ILE A 372 19.24 -7.72 6.91
C ILE A 372 20.05 -6.91 7.92
N LEU A 373 20.07 -7.35 9.19
CA LEU A 373 20.82 -6.69 10.26
C LEU A 373 22.32 -6.62 9.93
N GLN A 374 22.91 -7.66 9.34
CA GLN A 374 24.31 -7.67 8.92
C GLN A 374 24.65 -6.61 7.86
N GLN A 375 23.66 -6.17 7.09
CA GLN A 375 23.84 -5.15 6.05
C GLN A 375 23.55 -3.73 6.56
N LEU A 376 22.98 -3.58 7.75
CA LEU A 376 22.50 -2.30 8.29
C LEU A 376 23.63 -1.25 8.37
N GLU A 377 24.84 -1.64 8.79
CA GLU A 377 25.96 -0.71 8.85
C GLU A 377 26.35 -0.19 7.48
N GLU A 378 26.47 -1.08 6.50
CA GLU A 378 26.93 -0.74 5.15
C GLU A 378 25.89 0.09 4.39
N VAL A 379 24.61 -0.26 4.51
CA VAL A 379 23.53 0.30 3.68
C VAL A 379 22.88 1.53 4.33
N VAL A 380 22.96 1.68 5.65
CA VAL A 380 22.27 2.77 6.37
C VAL A 380 23.25 3.64 7.17
N VAL A 381 24.04 3.04 8.08
CA VAL A 381 24.93 3.81 8.98
C VAL A 381 26.03 4.52 8.21
N MET A 382 26.74 3.82 7.32
CA MET A 382 27.88 4.36 6.60
C MET A 382 27.48 5.48 5.62
N PRO A 383 26.39 5.37 4.85
CA PRO A 383 25.88 6.48 4.05
C PRO A 383 25.54 7.73 4.89
N ASN A 384 24.95 7.57 6.07
CA ASN A 384 24.70 8.68 6.99
C ASN A 384 26.01 9.27 7.52
N TYR A 385 26.99 8.44 7.88
CA TYR A 385 28.33 8.88 8.25
C TYR A 385 29.00 9.69 7.13
N TYR A 386 28.95 9.25 5.88
CA TYR A 386 29.57 9.96 4.76
C TYR A 386 28.88 11.30 4.45
N ARG A 387 27.57 11.43 4.72
CA ARG A 387 26.87 12.72 4.65
C ARG A 387 27.34 13.69 5.74
N LEU A 388 27.53 13.18 6.95
CA LEU A 388 28.06 13.96 8.09
C LEU A 388 29.56 14.25 7.97
N PHE A 389 30.30 13.41 7.25
CA PHE A 389 31.76 13.52 7.08
C PHE A 389 32.13 13.42 5.58
N PRO A 390 31.79 14.43 4.76
CA PRO A 390 32.03 14.38 3.33
C PRO A 390 33.54 14.46 3.01
N GLY A 391 34.03 13.57 2.15
CA GLY A 391 35.41 13.60 1.66
C GLY A 391 35.66 14.82 0.75
N GLY A 392 36.65 15.66 1.06
CA GLY A 392 37.00 16.85 0.27
C GLY A 392 37.74 17.92 1.07
N ALA A 393 37.76 19.18 0.61
CA ALA A 393 38.53 20.30 1.18
C ALA A 393 38.33 20.56 2.70
N LYS A 394 37.21 20.11 3.30
CA LYS A 394 37.00 20.10 4.77
C LYS A 394 37.97 19.16 5.51
N LYS A 395 38.44 18.09 4.86
CA LYS A 395 39.50 17.18 5.35
C LYS A 395 40.86 17.86 5.46
N LEU A 396 41.14 18.86 4.61
CA LEU A 396 42.38 19.65 4.67
C LEU A 396 42.40 20.62 5.86
N PHE A 397 41.26 21.25 6.18
CA PHE A 397 41.15 22.13 7.36
C PHE A 397 41.16 21.35 8.69
N ASN A 398 40.53 20.17 8.75
CA ASN A 398 40.52 19.32 9.96
C ASN A 398 41.85 18.60 10.24
N ASN A 399 42.73 18.45 9.25
CA ASN A 399 44.03 17.79 9.40
C ASN A 399 45.04 18.59 10.24
N LEU A 400 44.82 19.89 10.49
CA LEU A 400 45.71 20.68 11.35
C LEU A 400 45.34 20.64 12.84
N PHE A 401 44.08 20.41 13.24
CA PHE A 401 43.65 20.62 14.64
C PHE A 401 42.46 19.76 15.16
N GLY A 402 42.32 18.49 14.78
CA GLY A 402 41.40 17.57 15.51
C GLY A 402 40.61 16.52 14.73
N SER A 403 41.13 15.98 13.62
CA SER A 403 40.35 15.11 12.72
C SER A 403 39.80 13.81 13.34
N SER A 404 40.45 13.22 14.35
CA SER A 404 39.97 11.99 15.00
C SER A 404 38.72 12.19 15.86
N TYR A 405 38.52 13.40 16.41
CA TYR A 405 37.39 13.71 17.26
C TYR A 405 36.11 13.93 16.44
N CYS A 406 36.22 14.62 15.30
CA CYS A 406 35.10 14.78 14.38
C CYS A 406 34.71 13.43 13.71
N ASP A 407 35.68 12.59 13.33
CA ASP A 407 35.40 11.23 12.82
C ASP A 407 34.58 10.41 13.83
N ALA A 408 34.99 10.41 15.11
CA ALA A 408 34.27 9.72 16.17
C ALA A 408 32.86 10.31 16.40
N ALA A 409 32.73 11.64 16.47
CA ALA A 409 31.45 12.30 16.66
C ALA A 409 30.50 12.08 15.47
N ALA A 410 31.01 12.07 14.24
CA ALA A 410 30.23 11.81 13.04
C ALA A 410 29.72 10.36 13.00
N LYS A 411 30.56 9.38 13.36
CA LYS A 411 30.13 7.97 13.48
C LYS A 411 29.08 7.79 14.57
N GLN A 412 29.28 8.44 15.71
CA GLN A 412 28.36 8.37 16.84
C GLN A 412 26.98 8.94 16.48
N LEU A 413 26.94 10.11 15.85
CA LEU A 413 25.69 10.71 15.39
C LEU A 413 25.04 9.88 14.26
N ALA A 414 25.82 9.34 13.32
CA ALA A 414 25.30 8.46 12.28
C ALA A 414 24.61 7.22 12.90
N CYS A 415 25.21 6.61 13.91
CA CYS A 415 24.61 5.50 14.63
C CYS A 415 23.31 5.91 15.32
N TRP A 416 23.28 7.01 16.07
CA TRP A 416 22.05 7.44 16.75
C TRP A 416 20.89 7.77 15.80
N ILE A 417 21.19 8.32 14.61
CA ILE A 417 20.20 8.55 13.57
C ILE A 417 19.71 7.21 12.96
N SER A 418 20.61 6.25 12.79
CA SER A 418 20.31 4.98 12.11
C SER A 418 19.66 3.91 13.00
N ILE A 419 19.92 3.92 14.31
CA ILE A 419 19.41 2.95 15.28
C ILE A 419 18.89 3.66 16.54
N GLN A 420 17.79 4.40 16.35
CA GLN A 420 17.13 5.13 17.43
C GLN A 420 16.69 4.18 18.55
N LYS A 421 16.81 4.64 19.79
CA LYS A 421 16.34 3.96 20.98
C LYS A 421 14.82 3.88 20.96
N CYS A 422 14.27 2.77 21.43
CA CYS A 422 12.83 2.65 21.62
C CYS A 422 12.40 3.20 22.98
N ASP A 423 11.17 3.70 23.04
CA ASP A 423 10.50 4.04 24.29
C ASP A 423 10.10 2.79 25.10
N ASN A 424 9.45 3.01 26.24
CA ASN A 424 9.03 1.93 27.13
C ASN A 424 7.86 1.12 26.58
N ASP A 425 7.14 1.64 25.58
CA ASP A 425 6.03 0.94 24.93
C ASP A 425 6.54 -0.11 23.93
N GLY A 426 7.83 -0.07 23.58
CA GLY A 426 8.51 -1.12 22.82
C GLY A 426 8.26 -1.06 21.32
N ASP A 427 7.83 0.09 20.81
CA ASP A 427 7.60 0.32 19.38
C ASP A 427 7.95 1.75 18.93
N ASN A 428 7.74 2.78 19.76
CA ASN A 428 8.06 4.14 19.32
C ASN A 428 9.56 4.42 19.40
N ARG A 429 10.09 5.04 18.34
CA ARG A 429 11.48 5.50 18.31
C ARG A 429 11.58 6.87 18.95
N LEU A 430 12.55 6.99 19.85
CA LEU A 430 12.92 8.25 20.46
C LEU A 430 13.79 9.05 19.48
N ARG A 431 13.44 10.33 19.29
CA ARG A 431 14.24 11.28 18.51
C ARG A 431 15.68 11.33 19.00
N VAL A 432 16.62 11.73 18.15
CA VAL A 432 18.01 11.93 18.57
C VAL A 432 18.10 13.17 19.47
N CYS A 433 18.90 13.12 20.53
CA CYS A 433 19.00 14.28 21.42
C CYS A 433 19.54 15.53 20.67
N HIS A 434 18.95 16.70 20.92
CA HIS A 434 19.47 17.99 20.48
C HIS A 434 20.94 18.17 20.87
N SER A 435 21.31 17.77 22.09
CA SER A 435 22.67 17.81 22.64
C SER A 435 23.66 16.93 21.84
N ALA A 436 23.21 15.81 21.29
CA ALA A 436 24.01 14.96 20.41
C ALA A 436 24.33 15.67 19.08
N CYS A 437 23.35 16.35 18.49
CA CYS A 437 23.54 17.17 17.30
C CYS A 437 24.52 18.34 17.56
N GLN A 438 24.33 19.08 18.66
CA GLN A 438 25.23 20.17 19.05
C GLN A 438 26.67 19.69 19.26
N SER A 439 26.83 18.52 19.89
CA SER A 439 28.14 17.91 20.12
C SER A 439 28.87 17.59 18.81
N TYR A 440 28.15 17.09 17.81
CA TYR A 440 28.69 16.89 16.46
C TYR A 440 29.07 18.22 15.80
N ASN A 441 28.19 19.23 15.83
CA ASN A 441 28.48 20.55 15.26
C ASN A 441 29.75 21.16 15.86
N LEU A 442 29.89 21.08 17.19
CA LEU A 442 31.08 21.55 17.90
C LEU A 442 32.34 20.75 17.54
N ALA A 443 32.23 19.42 17.47
CA ALA A 443 33.35 18.53 17.15
C ALA A 443 33.87 18.73 15.71
N CYS A 444 32.97 19.01 14.78
CA CYS A 444 33.24 19.04 13.35
C CYS A 444 33.29 20.44 12.74
N GLY A 445 32.96 21.49 13.49
CA GLY A 445 32.74 22.83 12.94
C GLY A 445 31.62 22.85 11.90
N ALA A 446 30.60 22.01 12.09
CA ALA A 446 29.46 21.86 11.20
C ALA A 446 28.31 22.81 11.59
N SER A 447 27.30 22.87 10.74
CA SER A 447 26.14 23.76 10.88
C SER A 447 24.85 22.99 10.63
N LEU A 448 24.77 21.77 11.18
CA LEU A 448 23.55 20.98 11.14
C LEU A 448 22.46 21.69 11.94
N ASP A 449 21.24 21.77 11.39
CA ASP A 449 20.12 22.38 12.09
C ASP A 449 19.61 21.43 13.18
N CYS A 450 20.03 21.67 14.43
CA CYS A 450 19.59 20.88 15.57
C CYS A 450 18.17 21.25 16.04
N SER A 451 17.56 22.29 15.48
CA SER A 451 16.20 22.70 15.84
C SER A 451 15.12 21.90 15.11
N ASP A 452 15.49 21.12 14.09
CA ASP A 452 14.60 20.21 13.38
C ASP A 452 14.00 19.15 14.33
N GLN A 453 12.79 19.43 14.78
CA GLN A 453 12.05 18.57 15.70
C GLN A 453 11.53 17.28 15.05
N THR A 454 11.72 17.06 13.75
CA THR A 454 11.38 15.79 13.11
C THR A 454 12.46 14.74 13.33
N LEU A 455 13.71 15.13 13.53
CA LEU A 455 14.83 14.23 13.80
C LEU A 455 15.40 14.38 15.22
N PHE A 456 15.43 15.60 15.75
CA PHE A 456 16.03 15.93 17.04
C PHE A 456 14.98 16.25 18.11
N SER A 457 15.34 16.08 19.39
CA SER A 457 14.50 16.51 20.52
C SER A 457 14.52 18.04 20.71
N SER A 458 13.72 18.54 21.65
CA SER A 458 13.81 19.92 22.13
C SER A 458 15.08 20.15 22.96
N GLU A 459 15.41 21.42 23.22
CA GLU A 459 16.54 21.82 24.07
C GLU A 459 16.38 21.39 25.55
N GLU A 460 15.14 21.32 26.03
CA GLU A 460 14.81 20.79 27.35
C GLU A 460 14.74 19.25 27.29
N GLU A 461 15.87 18.60 27.57
CA GLU A 461 16.01 17.13 27.54
C GLU A 461 15.96 16.52 28.94
N GLY A 462 15.06 15.55 29.17
CA GLY A 462 15.10 14.66 30.34
C GLY A 462 15.89 13.37 30.08
N ASP A 463 16.45 12.77 31.13
CA ASP A 463 17.18 11.51 31.01
C ASP A 463 16.26 10.38 30.49
N GLY A 464 16.72 9.66 29.46
CA GLY A 464 15.97 8.58 28.82
C GLY A 464 14.85 9.00 27.85
N GLN A 465 14.69 10.28 27.54
CA GLN A 465 13.63 10.78 26.65
C GLN A 465 14.03 10.90 25.17
N CYS A 466 15.31 10.71 24.85
CA CYS A 466 15.86 10.81 23.50
C CYS A 466 17.01 9.80 23.29
N THR A 467 17.40 9.58 22.05
CA THR A 467 18.53 8.71 21.66
C THR A 467 19.83 9.50 21.73
N GLY A 468 20.76 9.04 22.58
CA GLY A 468 22.14 9.57 22.61
C GLY A 468 22.38 10.68 23.63
N THR A 469 21.96 10.48 24.88
CA THR A 469 22.32 11.38 25.98
C THR A 469 23.78 11.16 26.41
N GLY A 470 24.55 12.25 26.56
CA GLY A 470 25.88 12.22 27.22
C GLY A 470 26.99 13.02 26.53
N GLU A 471 27.76 13.75 27.35
CA GLU A 471 28.94 14.49 26.92
C GLU A 471 30.00 13.57 26.28
N LEU A 472 30.52 13.95 25.11
CA LEU A 472 31.87 13.54 24.73
C LEU A 472 32.81 14.02 25.85
N LYS A 473 33.43 13.10 26.60
CA LYS A 473 34.43 13.48 27.61
C LYS A 473 35.57 14.24 26.93
N LEU A 474 35.49 15.57 26.96
CA LEU A 474 36.57 16.46 26.56
C LEU A 474 37.77 16.16 27.45
N SER A 475 38.87 15.72 26.83
CA SER A 475 40.17 15.62 27.50
C SER A 475 40.49 16.96 28.18
N TRP A 476 41.02 16.92 29.40
CA TRP A 476 41.29 18.06 30.27
C TRP A 476 42.08 19.20 29.59
N PHE A 477 42.88 18.90 28.56
CA PHE A 477 43.58 19.88 27.74
C PHE A 477 42.65 20.86 26.99
N ASN A 478 41.44 20.43 26.60
CA ASN A 478 40.50 21.29 25.86
C ASN A 478 39.59 22.14 26.78
N ARG A 479 39.46 21.80 28.08
CA ARG A 479 38.80 22.68 29.07
C ARG A 479 39.57 23.99 29.30
N LEU A 480 40.89 23.97 29.13
CA LEU A 480 41.69 25.20 29.18
C LEU A 480 41.46 26.11 27.97
N ARG A 481 41.12 25.54 26.81
CA ARG A 481 40.95 26.31 25.57
C ARG A 481 39.61 27.04 25.52
N THR A 482 38.54 26.47 26.08
CA THR A 482 37.25 27.16 26.26
C THR A 482 37.35 28.34 27.24
N SER A 483 38.21 28.26 28.25
CA SER A 483 38.55 29.40 29.13
C SER A 483 39.29 30.52 28.39
N LEU A 484 40.18 30.18 27.46
CA LEU A 484 40.99 31.15 26.69
C LEU A 484 40.25 31.80 25.52
N PHE A 485 39.19 31.20 24.98
CA PHE A 485 38.34 31.83 23.96
C PHE A 485 37.14 32.59 24.55
N SER A 486 36.78 32.35 25.81
CA SER A 486 35.78 33.14 26.55
C SER A 486 36.33 34.47 27.07
N SER A 487 37.66 34.65 27.14
CA SER A 487 38.28 35.86 27.67
C SER A 487 38.45 37.01 26.66
N ASN A 488 37.96 36.88 25.42
CA ASN A 488 38.12 37.92 24.38
C ASN A 488 36.82 38.56 23.87
N THR A 489 35.72 38.43 24.61
CA THR A 489 34.47 39.19 24.38
C THR A 489 33.98 39.87 25.66
N SER A 490 34.87 40.63 26.31
CA SER A 490 34.47 41.67 27.25
C SER A 490 35.01 43.01 26.75
N LEU A 491 34.22 43.69 25.91
CA LEU A 491 34.21 45.16 25.81
C LEU A 491 33.03 45.63 24.94
N LYS A 492 32.17 46.42 25.59
CA LYS A 492 31.09 47.30 25.09
C LYS A 492 29.80 46.66 24.60
N ARG A 493 28.86 46.50 25.54
CA ARG A 493 27.47 46.90 25.30
C ARG A 493 27.04 47.86 26.42
N THR A 494 27.11 49.14 26.13
CA THR A 494 26.58 50.21 26.98
C THR A 494 25.06 50.11 26.97
N SER A 495 24.48 50.17 28.16
CA SER A 495 23.06 50.28 28.46
C SER A 495 22.45 51.54 27.82
N ILE A 496 21.29 51.37 27.19
CA ILE A 496 20.30 52.43 27.00
C ILE A 496 18.96 51.84 27.44
N GLU A 497 18.51 52.25 28.62
CA GLU A 497 17.11 52.19 29.05
C GLU A 497 16.29 53.10 28.14
N TYR A 498 15.09 52.66 27.74
CA TYR A 498 14.01 53.60 27.49
C TYR A 498 12.72 53.11 28.15
N SER A 499 12.23 54.03 28.98
CA SER A 499 11.02 54.08 29.78
C SER A 499 9.75 53.66 29.03
N GLN A 500 8.83 53.05 29.79
CA GLN A 500 7.39 53.06 29.55
C GLN A 500 6.87 54.48 29.30
N SER A 501 6.03 54.62 28.26
CA SER A 501 4.80 55.42 28.22
C SER A 501 4.06 55.09 26.92
#